data_AF-A0A2K4XF49-F1
#
_entry.id   AF-A0A2K4XF49-F1
#
_cell.length_a   1.000
_cell.length_b   1.000
_cell.length_c   1.000
_cell.angle_alpha   90.00
_cell.angle_beta   90.00
_cell.angle_gamma   90.00
#
_symmetry.space_group_name_H-M   'P 1'
#
loop_
_entity.id
_entity.type
_entity.pdbx_description
1 polymer ?
#
loop_
_entity_poly.entity_id
_entity_poly.type
_entity_poly.pdbx_seq_one_letter_code
_entity_poly.pdbx_strand_id
1 'polypeptide(L)'
;MWAAISYSLLALLLIFVGWEVSSVYFAIVFYWTALSLLLVSAAYIFNAAKIFRKRENGVIPFYIRWAFVPFLFGVQIYNAWSRKHDKVPPIQQINDNLFLACRLFPSDIDTLKDNGITAILDVTCEFDGLEWSSTQENINYLNIPVLDHSIPTHSQLNQAINWIHNHIKEDRRVVVHCALGRGRSVFVMAAYLLSQNKNADVHEVLAQIKETRETANLNKHQLRHLAKRHKKGELVIKNKAVLIANPVSGTRLWQEKEHLIVARLSAYYDLKILTTSKDVNGVELAKQAIKHNPDIVIACGGDGTVTEVASVLINTKFKLGIIPLGTANALAHVLMGISSKLIPVEQACDLIIDGQTSLIDTAYCNNELVLLLAGIGFEQSMIEKADRESKNKSGQLAYLSGFFEAFGEEKSQLLNVKIDDNEPQEICTNSFIVANAAPFTTLLAQGGGQPDHSDGLLDVNWLTPNKEDSTTVLSIAELMFSSLTQTQLAINSHHTNAKKVEITGEGDLKYVLDGEVKTAKKLVITIEPASLNVICKEQ
;
A
#
# COMPACT_ATOMS: atom_id res chain seq x y z
N MET A 1 -2.29 21.95 -18.99
CA MET A 1 -2.84 23.31 -18.74
C MET A 1 -3.62 23.86 -19.93
N TRP A 2 -3.03 23.96 -21.14
CA TRP A 2 -3.77 24.40 -22.34
C TRP A 2 -5.04 23.56 -22.62
N ALA A 3 -4.94 22.22 -22.58
CA ALA A 3 -6.10 21.34 -22.76
C ALA A 3 -7.22 21.62 -21.74
N ALA A 4 -6.88 21.80 -20.45
CA ALA A 4 -7.84 22.13 -19.40
C ALA A 4 -8.57 23.45 -19.69
N ILE A 5 -7.81 24.50 -20.04
CA ILE A 5 -8.38 25.82 -20.38
C ILE A 5 -9.33 25.69 -21.57
N SER A 6 -8.93 24.97 -22.62
CA SER A 6 -9.78 24.73 -23.80
C SER A 6 -11.07 24.00 -23.44
N TYR A 7 -11.01 22.96 -22.60
CA TYR A 7 -12.20 22.24 -22.15
C TYR A 7 -13.11 23.11 -21.27
N SER A 8 -12.54 23.93 -20.38
CA SER A 8 -13.31 24.87 -19.56
C SER A 8 -14.01 25.94 -20.39
N LEU A 9 -13.31 26.54 -21.37
CA LEU A 9 -13.90 27.54 -22.27
C LEU A 9 -15.01 26.93 -23.13
N LEU A 10 -14.80 25.74 -23.68
CA LEU A 10 -15.82 25.04 -24.44
C LEU A 10 -17.02 24.66 -23.57
N ALA A 11 -16.79 24.24 -22.31
CA ALA A 11 -17.87 23.94 -21.39
C ALA A 11 -18.71 25.18 -21.06
N LEU A 12 -18.08 26.34 -20.81
CA LEU A 12 -18.78 27.60 -20.57
C LEU A 12 -19.62 28.01 -21.79
N LEU A 13 -19.09 27.83 -23.00
CA LEU A 13 -19.83 28.06 -24.23
C LEU A 13 -21.05 27.12 -24.35
N LEU A 14 -20.89 25.83 -24.04
CA LEU A 14 -21.99 24.86 -24.09
C LEU A 14 -23.05 25.13 -23.01
N ILE A 15 -22.66 25.62 -21.82
CA ILE A 15 -23.60 26.08 -20.78
C ILE A 15 -24.42 27.26 -21.31
N PHE A 16 -23.76 28.24 -21.93
CA PHE A 16 -24.45 29.39 -22.53
C PHE A 16 -25.41 28.96 -23.64
N VAL A 17 -24.97 28.09 -24.56
CA VAL A 17 -25.84 27.54 -25.62
C VAL A 17 -27.00 26.74 -25.03
N GLY A 18 -26.76 25.93 -24.00
CA GLY A 18 -27.80 25.17 -23.31
C GLY A 18 -28.85 26.06 -22.64
N TRP A 19 -28.49 27.27 -22.22
CA TRP A 19 -29.40 28.26 -21.65
C TRP A 19 -30.33 28.89 -22.70
N GLU A 20 -29.80 29.16 -23.90
CA GLU A 20 -30.54 29.79 -25.01
C GLU A 20 -31.47 28.82 -25.75
N VAL A 21 -31.25 27.51 -25.64
CA VAL A 21 -32.04 26.51 -26.35
C VAL A 21 -33.38 26.26 -25.66
N SER A 22 -34.48 26.57 -26.37
CA SER A 22 -35.84 26.44 -25.83
C SER A 22 -36.31 24.99 -25.60
N SER A 23 -35.64 24.02 -26.21
CA SER A 23 -35.98 22.59 -26.08
C SER A 23 -35.17 21.94 -24.95
N VAL A 24 -35.88 21.47 -23.93
CA VAL A 24 -35.31 20.82 -22.74
C VAL A 24 -34.39 19.65 -23.10
N TYR A 25 -34.76 18.84 -24.10
CA TYR A 25 -33.98 17.68 -24.51
C TYR A 25 -32.58 18.08 -25.02
N PHE A 26 -32.49 19.14 -25.81
CA PHE A 26 -31.21 19.63 -26.33
C PHE A 26 -30.40 20.34 -25.25
N ALA A 27 -31.06 21.13 -24.38
CA ALA A 27 -30.40 21.77 -23.24
C ALA A 27 -29.70 20.74 -22.33
N ILE A 28 -30.36 19.61 -22.04
CA ILE A 28 -29.77 18.51 -21.26
C ILE A 28 -28.49 17.97 -21.91
N VAL A 29 -28.46 17.78 -23.23
CA VAL A 29 -27.25 17.29 -23.94
C VAL A 29 -26.11 18.29 -23.84
N PHE A 30 -26.39 19.59 -23.97
CA PHE A 30 -25.39 20.64 -23.83
C PHE A 30 -24.83 20.71 -22.41
N TYR A 31 -25.68 20.69 -21.37
CA TYR A 31 -25.23 20.68 -19.99
C TYR A 31 -24.48 19.40 -19.61
N TRP A 32 -24.91 18.24 -20.10
CA TRP A 32 -24.20 16.99 -19.89
C TRP A 32 -22.81 17.00 -20.53
N THR A 33 -22.70 17.53 -21.75
CA THR A 33 -21.41 17.71 -22.43
C THR A 33 -20.52 18.71 -21.68
N ALA A 34 -21.09 19.83 -21.22
CA ALA A 34 -20.34 20.82 -20.44
C ALA A 34 -19.83 20.23 -19.12
N LEU A 35 -20.67 19.48 -18.39
CA LEU A 35 -20.28 18.78 -17.17
C LEU A 35 -19.13 17.79 -17.45
N SER A 36 -19.24 17.01 -18.53
CA SER A 36 -18.21 16.09 -18.97
C SER A 36 -16.86 16.79 -19.18
N LEU A 37 -16.86 17.91 -19.90
CA LEU A 37 -15.66 18.71 -20.16
C LEU A 37 -15.12 19.41 -18.92
N LEU A 38 -15.97 19.86 -18.00
CA LEU A 38 -15.54 20.43 -16.71
C LEU A 38 -14.86 19.38 -15.83
N LEU A 39 -15.41 18.17 -15.76
CA LEU A 39 -14.80 17.05 -15.03
C LEU A 39 -13.43 16.70 -15.60
N VAL A 40 -13.29 16.65 -16.94
CA VAL A 40 -12.01 16.44 -17.61
C VAL A 40 -11.05 17.60 -17.33
N SER A 41 -11.52 18.84 -17.43
CA SER A 41 -10.69 20.02 -17.13
C SER A 41 -10.15 19.98 -15.69
N ALA A 42 -11.01 19.68 -14.72
CA ALA A 42 -10.62 19.49 -13.33
C ALA A 42 -9.58 18.36 -13.20
N ALA A 43 -9.75 17.24 -13.92
CA ALA A 43 -8.77 16.16 -13.96
C ALA A 43 -7.37 16.64 -14.37
N TYR A 44 -7.30 17.47 -15.43
CA TYR A 44 -6.04 18.03 -15.91
C TYR A 44 -5.47 19.13 -15.00
N ILE A 45 -6.30 19.91 -14.31
CA ILE A 45 -5.87 20.95 -13.36
C ILE A 45 -5.26 20.30 -12.11
N PHE A 46 -5.93 19.31 -11.55
CA PHE A 46 -5.50 18.62 -10.32
C PHE A 46 -4.59 17.41 -10.59
N ASN A 47 -4.24 17.14 -11.86
CA ASN A 47 -3.51 15.95 -12.30
C ASN A 47 -4.11 14.65 -11.73
N ALA A 48 -5.44 14.61 -11.63
CA ALA A 48 -6.20 13.57 -10.93
C ALA A 48 -6.64 12.46 -11.89
N ALA A 49 -5.68 11.69 -12.42
CA ALA A 49 -5.97 10.55 -13.31
C ALA A 49 -6.97 9.54 -12.70
N LYS A 50 -7.00 9.44 -11.37
CA LYS A 50 -7.92 8.59 -10.60
C LYS A 50 -9.41 8.96 -10.77
N ILE A 51 -9.75 10.15 -11.29
CA ILE A 51 -11.15 10.56 -11.51
C ILE A 51 -11.90 9.64 -12.48
N PHE A 52 -11.18 9.07 -13.47
CA PHE A 52 -11.75 8.11 -14.41
C PHE A 52 -12.02 6.75 -13.75
N ARG A 53 -11.47 6.49 -12.55
CA ARG A 53 -11.60 5.23 -11.79
C ARG A 53 -11.36 3.98 -12.63
N LYS A 54 -10.51 4.09 -13.65
CA LYS A 54 -10.09 2.96 -14.47
C LYS A 54 -9.34 1.97 -13.59
N ARG A 55 -9.82 0.74 -13.58
CA ARG A 55 -9.21 -0.37 -12.82
C ARG A 55 -7.99 -0.91 -13.56
N GLU A 56 -7.14 -1.68 -12.88
CA GLU A 56 -5.96 -2.32 -13.48
C GLU A 56 -6.31 -3.22 -14.67
N ASN A 57 -7.51 -3.81 -14.68
CA ASN A 57 -8.03 -4.61 -15.79
C ASN A 57 -8.60 -3.77 -16.96
N GLY A 58 -8.47 -2.45 -16.89
CA GLY A 58 -8.82 -1.52 -17.96
C GLY A 58 -10.28 -1.08 -17.98
N VAL A 59 -11.12 -1.53 -17.04
CA VAL A 59 -12.56 -1.23 -17.02
C VAL A 59 -12.85 0.05 -16.23
N ILE A 60 -13.63 0.96 -16.83
CA ILE A 60 -14.23 2.11 -16.17
C ILE A 60 -15.65 1.75 -15.70
N PRO A 61 -16.01 1.99 -14.42
CA PRO A 61 -17.37 1.73 -13.93
C PRO A 61 -18.43 2.47 -14.75
N PHE A 62 -19.55 1.82 -15.07
CA PHE A 62 -20.54 2.37 -16.02
C PHE A 62 -21.08 3.76 -15.62
N TYR A 63 -21.25 4.01 -14.32
CA TYR A 63 -21.75 5.29 -13.80
C TYR A 63 -20.73 6.43 -13.96
N ILE A 64 -19.43 6.13 -13.84
CA ILE A 64 -18.36 7.08 -14.16
C ILE A 64 -18.31 7.28 -15.67
N ARG A 65 -18.38 6.20 -16.45
CA ARG A 65 -18.35 6.25 -17.91
C ARG A 65 -19.44 7.17 -18.45
N TRP A 66 -20.66 7.10 -17.89
CA TRP A 66 -21.78 7.94 -18.29
C TRP A 66 -21.49 9.44 -18.17
N ALA A 67 -20.81 9.88 -17.11
CA ALA A 67 -20.40 11.28 -16.96
C ALA A 67 -19.37 11.73 -18.03
N PHE A 68 -18.57 10.79 -18.55
CA PHE A 68 -17.51 11.05 -19.52
C PHE A 68 -17.89 10.75 -20.98
N VAL A 69 -19.07 10.15 -21.26
CA VAL A 69 -19.46 9.73 -22.63
C VAL A 69 -19.26 10.83 -23.68
N PRO A 70 -19.71 12.09 -23.49
CA PRO A 70 -19.54 13.12 -24.52
C PRO A 70 -18.08 13.37 -24.87
N PHE A 71 -17.21 13.45 -23.85
CA PHE A 71 -15.78 13.58 -24.04
C PHE A 71 -15.17 12.34 -24.72
N LEU A 72 -15.48 11.14 -24.21
CA LEU A 72 -14.93 9.88 -24.73
C LEU A 72 -15.27 9.66 -26.19
N PHE A 73 -16.49 10.01 -26.59
CA PHE A 73 -16.93 9.93 -27.98
C PHE A 73 -16.09 10.84 -28.89
N GLY A 74 -15.92 12.11 -28.52
CA GLY A 74 -15.09 13.05 -29.28
C GLY A 74 -13.64 12.60 -29.40
N VAL A 75 -13.06 12.10 -28.31
CA VAL A 75 -11.67 11.61 -28.30
C VAL A 75 -11.52 10.29 -29.08
N GLN A 76 -12.54 9.42 -29.08
CA GLN A 76 -12.55 8.21 -29.89
C GLN A 76 -12.53 8.53 -31.39
N ILE A 77 -13.33 9.50 -31.83
CA ILE A 77 -13.32 9.99 -33.22
C ILE A 77 -11.95 10.58 -33.56
N TYR A 78 -11.43 11.45 -32.70
CA TYR A 78 -10.11 12.07 -32.89
C TYR A 78 -9.00 11.03 -33.04
N ASN A 79 -8.95 10.02 -32.16
CA ASN A 79 -7.94 8.96 -32.21
C ASN A 79 -8.09 8.08 -33.44
N ALA A 80 -9.32 7.71 -33.83
CA ALA A 80 -9.55 6.92 -35.05
C ALA A 80 -9.11 7.70 -36.30
N TRP A 81 -9.43 9.00 -36.36
CA TRP A 81 -9.00 9.89 -37.43
C TRP A 81 -7.48 10.08 -37.45
N SER A 82 -6.87 10.31 -36.28
CA SER A 82 -5.43 10.51 -36.17
C SER A 82 -4.65 9.25 -36.52
N ARG A 83 -5.15 8.07 -36.14
CA ARG A 83 -4.59 6.77 -36.49
C ARG A 83 -4.66 6.52 -37.99
N LYS A 84 -5.78 6.81 -38.65
CA LYS A 84 -5.94 6.61 -40.10
C LYS A 84 -4.97 7.45 -40.92
N HIS A 85 -4.59 8.62 -40.41
CA HIS A 85 -3.62 9.53 -41.04
C HIS A 85 -2.23 9.44 -40.43
N ASP A 86 -1.96 8.44 -39.59
CA ASP A 86 -0.62 8.25 -39.03
C ASP A 86 0.30 7.61 -40.09
N LYS A 87 1.57 8.00 -40.07
CA LYS A 87 2.57 7.54 -41.05
C LYS A 87 3.17 6.19 -40.66
N VAL A 88 2.97 5.78 -39.40
CA VAL A 88 3.53 4.56 -38.82
C VAL A 88 2.42 3.55 -38.53
N PRO A 89 2.71 2.24 -38.62
CA PRO A 89 1.73 1.23 -38.30
C PRO A 89 1.32 1.27 -36.81
N PRO A 90 0.16 0.68 -36.46
CA PRO A 90 -0.38 0.74 -35.10
C PRO A 90 0.51 0.09 -34.06
N ILE A 91 1.18 -1.02 -34.40
CA ILE A 91 2.08 -1.79 -33.54
C ILE A 91 3.43 -1.88 -34.24
N GLN A 92 4.51 -1.63 -33.49
CA GLN A 92 5.88 -1.67 -34.00
C GLN A 92 6.79 -2.36 -33.00
N GLN A 93 7.65 -3.25 -33.50
CA GLN A 93 8.64 -3.95 -32.70
C GLN A 93 9.84 -3.04 -32.47
N ILE A 94 10.17 -2.77 -31.20
CA ILE A 94 11.34 -1.97 -30.83
C ILE A 94 12.55 -2.87 -30.63
N ASN A 95 12.36 -3.97 -29.87
CA ASN A 95 13.33 -5.05 -29.65
C ASN A 95 12.60 -6.40 -29.74
N ASP A 96 13.34 -7.53 -29.66
CA ASP A 96 12.82 -8.89 -29.82
C ASP A 96 11.50 -9.17 -29.08
N ASN A 97 11.43 -8.79 -27.80
CA ASN A 97 10.28 -9.04 -26.92
C ASN A 97 9.51 -7.77 -26.51
N LEU A 98 9.77 -6.62 -27.14
CA LEU A 98 9.19 -5.34 -26.73
C LEU A 98 8.63 -4.54 -27.92
N PHE A 99 7.34 -4.19 -27.83
CA PHE A 99 6.57 -3.52 -28.86
C PHE A 99 6.01 -2.20 -28.36
N LEU A 100 5.94 -1.21 -29.24
CA LEU A 100 5.32 0.09 -28.99
C LEU A 100 4.10 0.24 -29.88
N ALA A 101 2.98 0.67 -29.31
CA ALA A 101 1.75 0.83 -30.07
C ALA A 101 0.98 2.12 -29.74
N CYS A 102 0.11 2.52 -30.68
CA CYS A 102 -1.02 3.40 -30.37
C CYS A 102 -2.16 2.60 -29.73
N ARG A 103 -3.28 3.27 -29.43
CA ARG A 103 -4.43 2.60 -28.82
C ARG A 103 -4.86 1.41 -29.69
N LEU A 104 -4.99 0.26 -29.04
CA LEU A 104 -5.42 -0.98 -29.65
C LEU A 104 -6.94 -0.96 -29.88
N PHE A 105 -7.36 -1.46 -31.03
CA PHE A 105 -8.75 -1.67 -31.44
C PHE A 105 -8.99 -3.17 -31.72
N PRO A 106 -10.25 -3.63 -31.81
CA PRO A 106 -10.52 -5.04 -32.10
C PRO A 106 -9.87 -5.55 -33.41
N SER A 107 -9.66 -4.65 -34.38
CA SER A 107 -8.96 -4.96 -35.64
C SER A 107 -7.47 -5.31 -35.46
N ASP A 108 -6.87 -5.02 -34.31
CA ASP A 108 -5.45 -5.27 -34.06
C ASP A 108 -5.19 -6.65 -33.43
N ILE A 109 -6.26 -7.39 -33.10
CA ILE A 109 -6.18 -8.68 -32.42
C ILE A 109 -5.34 -9.69 -33.22
N ASP A 110 -5.53 -9.76 -34.53
CA ASP A 110 -4.78 -10.69 -35.38
C ASP A 110 -3.31 -10.29 -35.46
N THR A 111 -3.01 -8.99 -35.58
CA THR A 111 -1.63 -8.50 -35.54
C THR A 111 -0.94 -8.81 -34.21
N LEU A 112 -1.64 -8.73 -33.08
CA LEU A 112 -1.09 -9.14 -31.79
C LEU A 112 -0.73 -10.63 -31.77
N LYS A 113 -1.61 -11.49 -32.31
CA LYS A 113 -1.39 -12.94 -32.41
C LYS A 113 -0.21 -13.28 -33.34
N ASP A 114 -0.16 -12.66 -34.51
CA ASP A 114 0.91 -12.86 -35.49
C ASP A 114 2.28 -12.48 -34.94
N ASN A 115 2.32 -11.47 -34.06
CA ASN A 115 3.53 -11.05 -33.37
C ASN A 115 3.78 -11.83 -32.06
N GLY A 116 2.90 -12.78 -31.69
CA GLY A 116 3.01 -13.59 -30.47
C GLY A 116 2.91 -12.78 -29.17
N ILE A 117 2.20 -11.66 -29.18
CA ILE A 117 2.08 -10.75 -28.02
C ILE A 117 1.10 -11.33 -27.00
N THR A 118 1.61 -11.58 -25.78
CA THR A 118 0.85 -12.18 -24.67
C THR A 118 0.80 -11.27 -23.43
N ALA A 119 1.35 -10.07 -23.52
CA ALA A 119 1.39 -9.10 -22.43
C ALA A 119 1.16 -7.67 -22.94
N ILE A 120 0.21 -6.95 -22.34
CA ILE A 120 -0.20 -5.59 -22.73
C ILE A 120 -0.10 -4.64 -21.54
N LEU A 121 0.70 -3.59 -21.70
CA LEU A 121 0.78 -2.46 -20.77
C LEU A 121 0.08 -1.23 -21.37
N ASP A 122 -1.06 -0.86 -20.79
CA ASP A 122 -1.86 0.30 -21.17
C ASP A 122 -1.57 1.49 -20.26
N VAL A 123 -1.04 2.58 -20.82
CA VAL A 123 -0.68 3.79 -20.07
C VAL A 123 -1.79 4.87 -20.13
N THR A 124 -3.00 4.51 -20.56
CA THR A 124 -4.15 5.45 -20.68
C THR A 124 -5.04 5.41 -19.46
N CYS A 125 -5.50 6.58 -19.00
CA CYS A 125 -6.55 6.66 -17.97
C CYS A 125 -7.93 6.93 -18.57
N GLU A 126 -7.98 7.46 -19.80
CA GLU A 126 -9.18 8.01 -20.40
C GLU A 126 -10.07 6.94 -21.03
N PHE A 127 -9.52 5.80 -21.45
CA PHE A 127 -10.24 4.84 -22.28
C PHE A 127 -10.48 3.53 -21.58
N ASP A 128 -11.63 2.91 -21.83
CA ASP A 128 -11.80 1.48 -21.56
C ASP A 128 -10.74 0.68 -22.34
N GLY A 129 -10.15 -0.31 -21.67
CA GLY A 129 -9.40 -1.36 -22.32
C GLY A 129 -10.29 -2.13 -23.30
N LEU A 130 -9.68 -2.83 -24.26
CA LEU A 130 -10.42 -3.85 -24.99
C LEU A 130 -10.91 -4.89 -23.98
N GLU A 131 -12.16 -5.36 -24.13
CA GLU A 131 -12.67 -6.48 -23.32
C GLU A 131 -11.89 -7.76 -23.71
N TRP A 132 -10.71 -7.93 -23.13
CA TRP A 132 -9.85 -9.09 -23.41
C TRP A 132 -10.49 -10.38 -22.90
N SER A 133 -11.31 -10.28 -21.85
CA SER A 133 -12.07 -11.38 -21.25
C SER A 133 -13.07 -12.05 -22.21
N SER A 134 -13.48 -11.39 -23.29
CA SER A 134 -14.39 -11.96 -24.28
C SER A 134 -13.67 -12.50 -25.54
N THR A 135 -12.34 -12.30 -25.67
CA THR A 135 -11.63 -12.61 -26.92
C THR A 135 -10.38 -13.50 -26.77
N GLN A 136 -9.71 -13.60 -25.60
CA GLN A 136 -8.51 -14.45 -25.45
C GLN A 136 -8.29 -14.96 -24.01
N GLU A 137 -7.96 -16.26 -23.86
CA GLU A 137 -7.70 -16.90 -22.55
C GLU A 137 -6.27 -16.68 -21.99
N ASN A 138 -5.37 -15.95 -22.66
CA ASN A 138 -3.95 -15.90 -22.23
C ASN A 138 -3.19 -14.57 -22.47
N ILE A 139 -3.88 -13.42 -22.44
CA ILE A 139 -3.21 -12.11 -22.42
C ILE A 139 -3.13 -11.57 -20.99
N ASN A 140 -1.92 -11.28 -20.52
CA ASN A 140 -1.70 -10.52 -19.29
C ASN A 140 -1.85 -9.02 -19.58
N TYR A 141 -2.70 -8.35 -18.82
CA TYR A 141 -2.98 -6.92 -19.02
C TYR A 141 -2.69 -6.14 -17.75
N LEU A 142 -1.97 -5.02 -17.89
CA LEU A 142 -1.74 -4.05 -16.84
C LEU A 142 -2.13 -2.65 -17.33
N ASN A 143 -2.95 -1.94 -16.56
CA ASN A 143 -3.18 -0.51 -16.75
C ASN A 143 -2.42 0.34 -15.73
N ILE A 144 -1.62 1.28 -16.23
CA ILE A 144 -1.01 2.37 -15.46
C ILE A 144 -1.67 3.68 -15.88
N PRO A 145 -2.69 4.17 -15.14
CA PRO A 145 -3.47 5.33 -15.56
C PRO A 145 -2.64 6.61 -15.45
N VAL A 146 -2.30 7.20 -16.59
CA VAL A 146 -1.58 8.48 -16.69
C VAL A 146 -2.33 9.39 -17.65
N LEU A 147 -2.56 10.64 -17.25
CA LEU A 147 -3.17 11.67 -18.12
C LEU A 147 -2.29 12.01 -19.31
N ASP A 148 -2.90 12.37 -20.44
CA ASP A 148 -2.13 12.78 -21.61
C ASP A 148 -1.18 13.95 -21.34
N HIS A 149 0.00 13.89 -21.97
CA HIS A 149 1.14 14.80 -21.74
C HIS A 149 1.75 14.83 -20.33
N SER A 150 1.20 14.09 -19.36
CA SER A 150 1.77 13.90 -18.02
C SER A 150 2.80 12.77 -17.98
N ILE A 151 3.31 12.46 -16.78
CA ILE A 151 4.23 11.36 -16.50
C ILE A 151 3.65 10.45 -15.41
N PRO A 152 4.00 9.15 -15.38
CA PRO A 152 3.68 8.28 -14.25
C PRO A 152 4.35 8.77 -12.95
N THR A 153 3.75 8.46 -11.81
CA THR A 153 4.38 8.64 -10.49
C THR A 153 5.63 7.76 -10.35
N HIS A 154 6.37 7.88 -9.23
CA HIS A 154 7.54 7.02 -9.00
C HIS A 154 7.13 5.55 -8.86
N SER A 155 6.12 5.28 -8.02
CA SER A 155 5.54 3.95 -7.82
C SER A 155 5.01 3.34 -9.12
N GLN A 156 4.16 4.08 -9.86
CA GLN A 156 3.63 3.63 -11.16
C GLN A 156 4.71 3.28 -12.18
N LEU A 157 5.81 4.04 -12.21
CA LEU A 157 6.90 3.77 -13.13
C LEU A 157 7.69 2.51 -12.73
N ASN A 158 7.97 2.34 -11.43
CA ASN A 158 8.63 1.13 -10.93
C ASN A 158 7.77 -0.12 -11.18
N GLN A 159 6.46 -0.02 -10.93
CA GLN A 159 5.50 -1.08 -11.24
C GLN A 159 5.56 -1.44 -12.73
N ALA A 160 5.51 -0.46 -13.64
CA ALA A 160 5.62 -0.69 -15.07
C ALA A 160 6.95 -1.35 -15.47
N ILE A 161 8.08 -0.84 -14.98
CA ILE A 161 9.43 -1.38 -15.30
C ILE A 161 9.55 -2.84 -14.85
N ASN A 162 9.16 -3.12 -13.60
CA ASN A 162 9.25 -4.45 -13.01
C ASN A 162 8.30 -5.43 -13.72
N TRP A 163 7.08 -4.99 -14.04
CA TRP A 163 6.11 -5.81 -14.78
C TRP A 163 6.60 -6.16 -16.19
N ILE A 164 7.09 -5.18 -16.95
CA ILE A 164 7.68 -5.42 -18.28
C ILE A 164 8.86 -6.38 -18.16
N HIS A 165 9.77 -6.14 -17.20
CA HIS A 165 10.94 -6.98 -17.02
C HIS A 165 10.58 -8.43 -16.72
N ASN A 166 9.63 -8.66 -15.82
CA ASN A 166 9.25 -10.00 -15.42
C ASN A 166 8.60 -10.77 -16.59
N HIS A 167 7.71 -10.14 -17.34
CA HIS A 167 7.07 -10.77 -18.50
C HIS A 167 8.10 -11.09 -19.60
N ILE A 168 9.05 -10.20 -19.87
CA ILE A 168 10.13 -10.48 -20.84
C ILE A 168 11.04 -11.62 -20.34
N LYS A 169 11.31 -11.71 -19.03
CA LYS A 169 12.09 -12.81 -18.43
C LYS A 169 11.38 -14.16 -18.58
N GLU A 170 10.05 -14.17 -18.55
CA GLU A 170 9.20 -15.34 -18.84
C GLU A 170 9.04 -15.63 -20.35
N ASP A 171 9.88 -15.04 -21.21
CA ASP A 171 9.84 -15.16 -22.67
C ASP A 171 8.51 -14.69 -23.30
N ARG A 172 7.80 -13.78 -22.63
CA ARG A 172 6.61 -13.14 -23.18
C ARG A 172 6.98 -11.90 -23.99
N ARG A 173 6.21 -11.66 -25.04
CA ARG A 173 6.30 -10.46 -25.86
C ARG A 173 5.34 -9.40 -25.33
N VAL A 174 5.90 -8.26 -24.93
CA VAL A 174 5.18 -7.17 -24.27
C VAL A 174 4.92 -6.03 -25.24
N VAL A 175 3.68 -5.54 -25.30
CA VAL A 175 3.34 -4.29 -25.99
C VAL A 175 3.01 -3.20 -24.98
N VAL A 176 3.62 -2.02 -25.15
CA VAL A 176 3.32 -0.82 -24.38
C VAL A 176 2.58 0.17 -25.27
N HIS A 177 1.40 0.63 -24.84
CA HIS A 177 0.62 1.57 -25.63
C HIS A 177 0.05 2.74 -24.83
N CYS A 178 -0.28 3.81 -25.54
CA CYS A 178 -1.08 4.91 -25.02
C CYS A 178 -2.16 5.29 -26.05
N ALA A 179 -2.62 6.54 -26.10
CA ALA A 179 -3.57 6.99 -27.12
C ALA A 179 -2.99 6.92 -28.55
N LEU A 180 -1.95 7.69 -28.84
CA LEU A 180 -1.29 7.74 -30.14
C LEU A 180 0.07 7.02 -30.19
N GLY A 181 0.52 6.48 -29.06
CA GLY A 181 1.82 5.80 -28.97
C GLY A 181 3.03 6.73 -29.09
N ARG A 182 2.91 8.01 -28.70
CA ARG A 182 3.94 9.05 -28.95
C ARG A 182 4.62 9.60 -27.70
N GLY A 183 3.92 9.65 -26.57
CA GLY A 183 4.37 10.36 -25.36
C GLY A 183 4.49 9.44 -24.15
N ARG A 184 3.35 9.14 -23.50
CA ARG A 184 3.31 8.33 -22.26
C ARG A 184 3.93 6.94 -22.40
N SER A 185 3.56 6.20 -23.47
CA SER A 185 4.11 4.87 -23.74
C SER A 185 5.60 4.93 -24.06
N VAL A 186 6.03 5.92 -24.85
CA VAL A 186 7.45 6.18 -25.15
C VAL A 186 8.23 6.48 -23.86
N PHE A 187 7.65 7.26 -22.94
CA PHE A 187 8.28 7.57 -21.66
C PHE A 187 8.51 6.31 -20.82
N VAL A 188 7.49 5.46 -20.69
CA VAL A 188 7.58 4.19 -19.93
C VAL A 188 8.58 3.23 -20.59
N MET A 189 8.51 3.11 -21.92
CA MET A 189 9.43 2.26 -22.69
C MET A 189 10.88 2.73 -22.57
N ALA A 190 11.14 4.02 -22.75
CA ALA A 190 12.48 4.58 -22.60
C ALA A 190 12.99 4.38 -21.17
N ALA A 191 12.14 4.54 -20.15
CA ALA A 191 12.50 4.28 -18.77
C ALA A 191 12.87 2.80 -18.52
N TYR A 192 12.14 1.87 -19.12
CA TYR A 192 12.48 0.45 -19.07
C TYR A 192 13.82 0.16 -19.76
N LEU A 193 14.05 0.68 -20.96
CA LEU A 193 15.34 0.49 -21.67
C LEU A 193 16.52 1.07 -20.88
N LEU A 194 16.35 2.27 -20.30
CA LEU A 194 17.36 2.89 -19.42
C LEU A 194 17.60 2.08 -18.14
N SER A 195 16.59 1.37 -17.63
CA SER A 195 16.75 0.51 -16.45
C SER A 195 17.63 -0.72 -16.72
N GLN A 196 17.76 -1.15 -17.98
CA GLN A 196 18.64 -2.26 -18.38
C GLN A 196 20.11 -1.83 -18.47
N ASN A 197 20.38 -0.56 -18.78
CA ASN A 197 21.73 -0.03 -18.90
C ASN A 197 21.87 1.35 -18.23
N LYS A 198 22.43 1.35 -17.02
CA LYS A 198 22.62 2.57 -16.21
C LYS A 198 23.51 3.63 -16.87
N ASN A 199 24.39 3.22 -17.79
CA ASN A 199 25.33 4.13 -18.47
C ASN A 199 24.81 4.63 -19.82
N ALA A 200 23.63 4.19 -20.26
CA ALA A 200 23.06 4.64 -21.51
C ALA A 200 22.69 6.12 -21.46
N ASP A 201 22.90 6.82 -22.58
CA ASP A 201 22.42 8.18 -22.74
C ASP A 201 20.92 8.22 -23.06
N VAL A 202 20.21 9.17 -22.46
CA VAL A 202 18.76 9.29 -22.61
C VAL A 202 18.37 9.65 -24.04
N HIS A 203 19.17 10.46 -24.72
CA HIS A 203 18.90 10.87 -26.09
C HIS A 203 19.18 9.73 -27.07
N GLU A 204 20.19 8.90 -26.82
CA GLU A 204 20.46 7.69 -27.63
C GLU A 204 19.30 6.69 -27.55
N VAL A 205 18.80 6.39 -26.35
CA VAL A 205 17.63 5.49 -26.18
C VAL A 205 16.39 6.05 -26.90
N LEU A 206 16.16 7.36 -26.82
CA LEU A 206 15.04 7.98 -27.53
C LEU A 206 15.24 7.98 -29.05
N ALA A 207 16.48 8.12 -29.52
CA ALA A 207 16.80 8.04 -30.94
C ALA A 207 16.54 6.62 -31.47
N GLN A 208 16.91 5.57 -30.73
CA GLN A 208 16.61 4.18 -31.08
C GLN A 208 15.09 3.94 -31.21
N ILE A 209 14.30 4.41 -30.24
CA ILE A 209 12.82 4.28 -30.32
C ILE A 209 12.29 5.02 -31.55
N LYS A 210 12.86 6.19 -31.85
CA LYS A 210 12.42 7.05 -32.97
C LYS A 210 12.81 6.49 -34.33
N GLU A 211 13.89 5.74 -34.43
CA GLU A 211 14.30 5.04 -35.66
C GLU A 211 13.23 4.04 -36.09
N THR A 212 12.66 3.28 -35.14
CA THR A 212 11.53 2.40 -35.45
C THR A 212 10.22 3.18 -35.58
N ARG A 213 9.92 4.10 -34.65
CA ARG A 213 8.67 4.88 -34.62
C ARG A 213 8.96 6.37 -34.73
N GLU A 214 8.98 6.89 -35.95
CA GLU A 214 9.30 8.29 -36.25
C GLU A 214 8.43 9.32 -35.48
N THR A 215 7.20 8.94 -35.12
CA THR A 215 6.25 9.81 -34.40
C THR A 215 6.44 9.80 -32.88
N ALA A 216 7.36 9.00 -32.35
CA ALA A 216 7.74 9.02 -30.94
C ALA A 216 8.34 10.38 -30.58
N ASN A 217 7.72 11.07 -29.62
CA ASN A 217 8.14 12.41 -29.23
C ASN A 217 7.72 12.74 -27.80
N LEU A 218 8.71 12.82 -26.90
CA LEU A 218 8.51 13.30 -25.54
C LEU A 218 8.44 14.83 -25.52
N ASN A 219 7.47 15.37 -24.80
CA ASN A 219 7.44 16.81 -24.56
C ASN A 219 8.59 17.24 -23.61
N LYS A 220 8.89 18.55 -23.55
CA LYS A 220 9.97 19.09 -22.70
C LYS A 220 9.82 18.72 -21.21
N HIS A 221 8.60 18.51 -20.72
CA HIS A 221 8.35 18.14 -19.33
C HIS A 221 8.70 16.66 -19.08
N GLN A 222 8.24 15.77 -19.96
CA GLN A 222 8.52 14.33 -19.93
C GLN A 222 10.03 14.06 -20.07
N LEU A 223 10.70 14.66 -21.05
CA LEU A 223 12.13 14.47 -21.26
C LEU A 223 12.96 14.91 -20.04
N ARG A 224 12.65 16.10 -19.47
CA ARG A 224 13.32 16.60 -18.26
C ARG A 224 13.17 15.65 -17.09
N HIS A 225 11.98 15.10 -16.87
CA HIS A 225 11.74 14.16 -15.78
C HIS A 225 12.40 12.81 -16.01
N LEU A 226 12.37 12.27 -17.23
CA LEU A 226 13.06 11.03 -17.58
C LEU A 226 14.56 11.15 -17.31
N ALA A 227 15.19 12.21 -17.81
CA ALA A 227 16.62 12.47 -17.61
C ALA A 227 16.96 12.70 -16.13
N LYS A 228 16.11 13.44 -15.39
CA LYS A 228 16.30 13.64 -13.95
C LYS A 228 16.24 12.32 -13.18
N ARG A 229 15.27 11.45 -13.47
CA ARG A 229 15.13 10.13 -12.81
C ARG A 229 16.30 9.21 -13.14
N HIS A 230 16.72 9.18 -14.41
CA HIS A 230 17.91 8.42 -14.85
C HIS A 230 19.18 8.86 -14.12
N LYS A 231 19.44 10.17 -14.11
CA LYS A 231 20.61 10.76 -13.42
C LYS A 231 20.65 10.44 -11.93
N LYS A 232 19.49 10.35 -11.28
CA LYS A 232 19.38 9.97 -9.86
C LYS A 232 19.51 8.46 -9.60
N GLY A 233 19.60 7.64 -10.65
CA GLY A 233 19.61 6.18 -10.51
C GLY A 233 18.28 5.60 -10.05
N GLU A 234 17.18 6.32 -10.28
CA GLU A 234 15.83 5.87 -9.89
C GLU A 234 15.24 4.85 -10.86
N LEU A 235 15.74 4.81 -12.11
CA LEU A 235 15.30 3.86 -13.14
C LEU A 235 16.05 2.54 -12.98
N VAL A 236 15.57 1.70 -12.09
CA VAL A 236 16.20 0.41 -11.79
C VAL A 236 15.16 -0.68 -11.64
N ILE A 237 15.52 -1.86 -12.11
CA ILE A 237 14.74 -3.07 -11.90
C ILE A 237 14.97 -3.50 -10.45
N LYS A 238 13.89 -3.47 -9.66
CA LYS A 238 13.88 -3.88 -8.25
C LYS A 238 12.74 -4.85 -8.05
N ASN A 239 12.96 -6.08 -8.47
CA ASN A 239 11.91 -7.09 -8.55
C ASN A 239 12.28 -8.40 -7.84
N LYS A 240 13.39 -8.48 -7.09
CA LYS A 240 13.72 -9.70 -6.34
C LYS A 240 12.95 -9.74 -5.03
N ALA A 241 12.04 -10.70 -4.88
CA ALA A 241 11.26 -10.88 -3.66
C ALA A 241 11.47 -12.27 -3.06
N VAL A 242 11.62 -12.34 -1.73
CA VAL A 242 11.54 -13.60 -1.00
C VAL A 242 10.33 -13.57 -0.10
N LEU A 243 9.35 -14.44 -0.34
CA LEU A 243 8.17 -14.60 0.49
C LEU A 243 8.40 -15.73 1.49
N ILE A 244 8.19 -15.45 2.77
CA ILE A 244 8.29 -16.40 3.88
C ILE A 244 6.86 -16.63 4.39
N ALA A 245 6.29 -17.78 4.06
CA ALA A 245 4.94 -18.17 4.45
C ALA A 245 4.95 -19.06 5.67
N ASN A 246 3.97 -18.86 6.57
CA ASN A 246 3.67 -19.77 7.65
C ASN A 246 2.39 -20.59 7.34
N PRO A 247 2.51 -21.88 6.93
CA PRO A 247 1.38 -22.66 6.46
C PRO A 247 0.31 -22.98 7.52
N VAL A 248 0.60 -22.79 8.81
CA VAL A 248 -0.36 -23.06 9.90
C VAL A 248 -1.04 -21.79 10.44
N SER A 249 -0.66 -20.61 9.95
CA SER A 249 -1.30 -19.34 10.34
C SER A 249 -2.76 -19.25 9.88
N GLY A 250 -3.59 -18.60 10.71
CA GLY A 250 -4.98 -18.21 10.42
C GLY A 250 -5.85 -19.32 9.83
N THR A 251 -5.99 -20.45 10.51
CA THR A 251 -6.89 -21.53 10.06
C THR A 251 -6.55 -22.07 8.65
N ARG A 252 -5.25 -22.09 8.26
CA ARG A 252 -4.79 -22.56 6.93
C ARG A 252 -5.20 -21.65 5.76
N LEU A 253 -5.32 -20.35 6.01
CA LEU A 253 -5.57 -19.34 4.97
C LEU A 253 -4.49 -19.30 3.89
N TRP A 254 -3.24 -19.70 4.21
CA TRP A 254 -2.18 -19.81 3.22
C TRP A 254 -2.58 -20.76 2.09
N GLN A 255 -3.07 -21.96 2.40
CA GLN A 255 -3.47 -22.96 1.41
C GLN A 255 -4.60 -22.47 0.51
N GLU A 256 -5.48 -21.61 1.01
CA GLU A 256 -6.59 -21.03 0.25
C GLU A 256 -6.16 -19.85 -0.63
N LYS A 257 -5.19 -19.05 -0.17
CA LYS A 257 -4.82 -17.78 -0.78
C LYS A 257 -3.47 -17.80 -1.51
N GLU A 258 -2.68 -18.86 -1.38
CA GLU A 258 -1.36 -19.02 -2.01
C GLU A 258 -1.44 -18.74 -3.51
N HIS A 259 -2.35 -19.39 -4.24
CA HIS A 259 -2.49 -19.19 -5.67
C HIS A 259 -2.77 -17.72 -6.03
N LEU A 260 -3.63 -17.05 -5.26
CA LEU A 260 -3.92 -15.62 -5.45
C LEU A 260 -2.68 -14.75 -5.19
N ILE A 261 -2.00 -14.95 -4.06
CA ILE A 261 -0.83 -14.17 -3.65
C ILE A 261 0.29 -14.33 -4.68
N VAL A 262 0.59 -15.58 -5.04
CA VAL A 262 1.63 -15.92 -6.01
C VAL A 262 1.29 -15.32 -7.37
N ALA A 263 0.08 -15.54 -7.89
CA ALA A 263 -0.33 -15.01 -9.20
C ALA A 263 -0.26 -13.48 -9.27
N ARG A 264 -0.61 -12.77 -8.17
CA ARG A 264 -0.54 -11.31 -8.12
C ARG A 264 0.89 -10.80 -8.05
N LEU A 265 1.73 -11.38 -7.18
CA LEU A 265 3.09 -10.89 -6.96
C LEU A 265 4.06 -11.34 -8.05
N SER A 266 3.92 -12.55 -8.58
CA SER A 266 4.82 -13.08 -9.62
C SER A 266 4.75 -12.27 -10.91
N ALA A 267 3.67 -11.55 -11.17
CA ALA A 267 3.57 -10.64 -12.32
C ALA A 267 4.56 -9.46 -12.26
N TYR A 268 5.05 -9.12 -11.06
CA TYR A 268 5.93 -7.97 -10.82
C TYR A 268 7.27 -8.36 -10.24
N TYR A 269 7.37 -9.50 -9.54
CA TYR A 269 8.54 -9.92 -8.79
C TYR A 269 9.05 -11.29 -9.26
N ASP A 270 10.38 -11.40 -9.34
CA ASP A 270 11.10 -12.67 -9.30
C ASP A 270 10.97 -13.27 -7.90
N LEU A 271 9.87 -14.01 -7.70
CA LEU A 271 9.39 -14.43 -6.41
C LEU A 271 9.97 -15.78 -6.01
N LYS A 272 10.73 -15.82 -4.91
CA LYS A 272 11.14 -17.04 -4.23
C LYS A 272 10.25 -17.27 -3.01
N ILE A 273 9.65 -18.45 -2.90
CA ILE A 273 8.76 -18.80 -1.78
C ILE A 273 9.50 -19.76 -0.85
N LEU A 274 9.48 -19.44 0.44
CA LEU A 274 9.97 -20.26 1.54
C LEU A 274 8.82 -20.48 2.52
N THR A 275 8.66 -21.70 3.01
CA THR A 275 7.62 -22.04 3.99
C THR A 275 8.24 -22.48 5.29
N THR A 276 7.74 -21.98 6.43
CA THR A 276 8.16 -22.46 7.75
C THR A 276 7.74 -23.92 7.97
N SER A 277 8.40 -24.58 8.89
CA SER A 277 8.09 -25.94 9.34
C SER A 277 8.23 -26.04 10.85
N LYS A 278 8.02 -27.22 11.44
CA LYS A 278 8.23 -27.42 12.89
C LYS A 278 9.68 -27.19 13.31
N ASP A 279 10.63 -27.45 12.41
CA ASP A 279 12.06 -27.42 12.70
C ASP A 279 12.75 -26.14 12.19
N VAL A 280 12.03 -25.32 11.41
CA VAL A 280 12.58 -24.10 10.77
C VAL A 280 11.55 -22.98 10.87
N ASN A 281 11.88 -21.95 11.65
CA ASN A 281 11.04 -20.78 11.89
C ASN A 281 11.32 -19.65 10.87
N GLY A 282 10.59 -18.54 11.00
CA GLY A 282 10.74 -17.38 10.13
C GLY A 282 12.10 -16.68 10.24
N VAL A 283 12.76 -16.72 11.41
CA VAL A 283 14.09 -16.12 11.64
C VAL A 283 15.14 -16.84 10.80
N GLU A 284 15.17 -18.18 10.81
CA GLU A 284 16.14 -18.92 9.99
C GLU A 284 15.91 -18.69 8.49
N LEU A 285 14.65 -18.69 8.04
CA LEU A 285 14.31 -18.41 6.65
C LEU A 285 14.64 -16.98 6.24
N ALA A 286 14.43 -15.99 7.10
CA ALA A 286 14.80 -14.61 6.85
C ALA A 286 16.32 -14.45 6.74
N LYS A 287 17.10 -15.12 7.61
CA LYS A 287 18.57 -15.17 7.51
C LYS A 287 19.04 -15.82 6.19
N GLN A 288 18.31 -16.80 5.67
CA GLN A 288 18.58 -17.38 4.36
C GLN A 288 18.18 -16.41 3.23
N ALA A 289 17.03 -15.73 3.37
CA ALA A 289 16.50 -14.80 2.39
C ALA A 289 17.48 -13.65 2.11
N ILE A 290 17.99 -13.00 3.16
CA ILE A 290 18.89 -11.84 3.01
C ILE A 290 20.22 -12.18 2.32
N LYS A 291 20.67 -13.44 2.37
CA LYS A 291 21.89 -13.89 1.66
C LYS A 291 21.72 -13.82 0.13
N HIS A 292 20.49 -13.87 -0.36
CA HIS A 292 20.19 -13.70 -1.78
C HIS A 292 20.12 -12.23 -2.21
N ASN A 293 20.34 -11.29 -1.28
CA ASN A 293 20.26 -9.85 -1.49
C ASN A 293 18.97 -9.43 -2.24
N PRO A 294 17.78 -9.78 -1.72
CA PRO A 294 16.51 -9.41 -2.34
C PRO A 294 16.24 -7.91 -2.23
N ASP A 295 15.31 -7.39 -3.02
CA ASP A 295 14.80 -6.03 -2.88
C ASP A 295 13.76 -5.93 -1.75
N ILE A 296 13.03 -7.02 -1.50
CA ILE A 296 12.00 -7.13 -0.46
C ILE A 296 11.95 -8.56 0.12
N VAL A 297 11.72 -8.66 1.42
CA VAL A 297 11.35 -9.90 2.11
C VAL A 297 9.91 -9.74 2.60
N ILE A 298 9.04 -10.68 2.25
CA ILE A 298 7.61 -10.62 2.51
C ILE A 298 7.27 -11.65 3.59
N ALA A 299 6.85 -11.20 4.78
CA ALA A 299 6.32 -12.06 5.82
C ALA A 299 4.83 -12.34 5.56
N CYS A 300 4.48 -13.60 5.35
CA CYS A 300 3.13 -14.05 5.04
C CYS A 300 2.62 -14.97 6.16
N GLY A 301 1.90 -14.40 7.12
CA GLY A 301 1.53 -15.08 8.37
C GLY A 301 0.85 -14.15 9.37
N GLY A 302 0.79 -14.56 10.63
CA GLY A 302 0.36 -13.70 11.74
C GLY A 302 1.50 -12.88 12.36
N ASP A 303 1.20 -12.17 13.45
CA ASP A 303 2.12 -11.24 14.12
C ASP A 303 3.45 -11.91 14.54
N GLY A 304 3.42 -13.16 14.99
CA GLY A 304 4.64 -13.92 15.33
C GLY A 304 5.57 -14.11 14.11
N THR A 305 5.03 -14.51 12.95
CA THR A 305 5.82 -14.64 11.71
C THR A 305 6.36 -13.29 11.24
N VAL A 306 5.59 -12.22 11.40
CA VAL A 306 6.05 -10.86 11.09
C VAL A 306 7.21 -10.47 12.01
N THR A 307 7.10 -10.74 13.32
CA THR A 307 8.12 -10.45 14.32
C THR A 307 9.41 -11.21 14.06
N GLU A 308 9.32 -12.52 13.77
CA GLU A 308 10.45 -13.36 13.41
C GLU A 308 11.21 -12.80 12.19
N VAL A 309 10.50 -12.47 11.12
CA VAL A 309 11.12 -11.92 9.92
C VAL A 309 11.69 -10.52 10.18
N ALA A 310 10.91 -9.64 10.83
CA ALA A 310 11.31 -8.28 11.16
C ALA A 310 12.61 -8.25 11.98
N SER A 311 12.76 -9.15 12.97
CA SER A 311 13.94 -9.23 13.82
C SER A 311 15.26 -9.39 13.07
N VAL A 312 15.22 -9.96 11.85
CA VAL A 312 16.38 -10.14 10.98
C VAL A 312 16.61 -8.93 10.06
N LEU A 313 15.56 -8.17 9.74
CA LEU A 313 15.63 -7.03 8.82
C LEU A 313 15.91 -5.69 9.51
N ILE A 314 15.77 -5.62 10.83
CA ILE A 314 16.15 -4.44 11.63
C ILE A 314 17.61 -4.06 11.33
N ASN A 315 17.85 -2.76 11.16
CA ASN A 315 19.14 -2.15 10.81
C ASN A 315 19.75 -2.70 9.51
N THR A 316 18.92 -3.19 8.60
CA THR A 316 19.33 -3.60 7.26
C THR A 316 18.75 -2.69 6.19
N LYS A 317 19.29 -2.77 4.97
CA LYS A 317 18.74 -2.08 3.79
C LYS A 317 17.48 -2.74 3.21
N PHE A 318 17.11 -3.92 3.70
CA PHE A 318 16.04 -4.74 3.13
C PHE A 318 14.68 -4.24 3.57
N LYS A 319 13.71 -4.34 2.67
CA LYS A 319 12.32 -3.93 2.92
C LYS A 319 11.51 -5.10 3.45
N LEU A 320 10.66 -4.84 4.43
CA LEU A 320 9.65 -5.79 4.92
C LEU A 320 8.30 -5.54 4.23
N GLY A 321 7.81 -6.54 3.50
CA GLY A 321 6.40 -6.64 3.11
C GLY A 321 5.64 -7.51 4.10
N ILE A 322 4.36 -7.21 4.35
CA ILE A 322 3.51 -8.01 5.24
C ILE A 322 2.28 -8.45 4.46
N ILE A 323 1.97 -9.75 4.50
CA ILE A 323 0.69 -10.30 4.05
C ILE A 323 0.00 -10.92 5.27
N PRO A 324 -1.04 -10.25 5.81
CA PRO A 324 -1.64 -10.62 7.09
C PRO A 324 -2.55 -11.84 6.92
N LEU A 325 -2.06 -13.00 7.35
CA LEU A 325 -2.78 -14.27 7.37
C LEU A 325 -3.06 -14.77 8.80
N GLY A 326 -2.77 -13.98 9.83
CA GLY A 326 -3.08 -14.29 11.23
C GLY A 326 -4.49 -13.87 11.65
N THR A 327 -4.79 -14.04 12.93
CA THR A 327 -6.08 -13.65 13.52
C THR A 327 -6.12 -12.17 13.91
N ALA A 328 -5.03 -11.64 14.49
CA ALA A 328 -4.96 -10.27 14.98
C ALA A 328 -4.34 -9.29 13.97
N ASN A 329 -3.16 -9.62 13.41
CA ASN A 329 -2.47 -8.84 12.37
C ASN A 329 -2.33 -7.35 12.72
N ALA A 330 -2.04 -7.06 13.99
CA ALA A 330 -2.13 -5.73 14.55
C ALA A 330 -1.16 -4.76 13.86
N LEU A 331 0.10 -5.15 13.63
CA LEU A 331 1.06 -4.28 12.92
C LEU A 331 0.62 -4.00 11.47
N ALA A 332 0.09 -5.01 10.78
CA ALA A 332 -0.42 -4.81 9.42
C ALA A 332 -1.55 -3.78 9.39
N HIS A 333 -2.46 -3.80 10.38
CA HIS A 333 -3.53 -2.81 10.47
C HIS A 333 -3.04 -1.39 10.73
N VAL A 334 -1.97 -1.22 11.52
CA VAL A 334 -1.31 0.08 11.72
C VAL A 334 -0.74 0.60 10.40
N LEU A 335 -0.01 -0.24 9.66
CA LEU A 335 0.72 0.17 8.45
C LEU A 335 -0.16 0.31 7.19
N MET A 336 -1.24 -0.47 7.08
CA MET A 336 -2.11 -0.53 5.90
C MET A 336 -3.40 0.29 6.06
N GLY A 337 -3.73 0.70 7.29
CA GLY A 337 -4.96 1.42 7.62
C GLY A 337 -6.22 0.56 7.61
N ILE A 338 -7.38 1.20 7.86
CA ILE A 338 -8.64 0.50 8.19
C ILE A 338 -9.19 -0.40 7.07
N SER A 339 -8.88 -0.08 5.81
CA SER A 339 -9.32 -0.86 4.64
C SER A 339 -8.80 -2.30 4.67
N SER A 340 -7.68 -2.54 5.36
CA SER A 340 -7.05 -3.87 5.48
C SER A 340 -7.92 -4.85 6.28
N LYS A 341 -8.95 -4.38 6.99
CA LYS A 341 -9.90 -5.24 7.70
C LYS A 341 -10.91 -5.93 6.78
N LEU A 342 -11.12 -5.41 5.55
CA LEU A 342 -12.14 -5.93 4.63
C LEU A 342 -11.56 -6.89 3.58
N ILE A 343 -10.41 -6.55 3.00
CA ILE A 343 -9.70 -7.33 1.96
C ILE A 343 -8.19 -7.34 2.22
N PRO A 344 -7.74 -7.94 3.36
CA PRO A 344 -6.37 -7.83 3.86
C PRO A 344 -5.29 -8.26 2.87
N VAL A 345 -5.52 -9.39 2.18
CA VAL A 345 -4.49 -10.02 1.34
C VAL A 345 -4.32 -9.26 0.03
N GLU A 346 -5.41 -8.91 -0.63
CA GLU A 346 -5.40 -8.15 -1.88
C GLU A 346 -4.79 -6.77 -1.67
N GLN A 347 -5.19 -6.07 -0.60
CA GLN A 347 -4.62 -4.76 -0.28
C GLN A 347 -3.12 -4.85 0.07
N ALA A 348 -2.71 -5.88 0.81
CA ALA A 348 -1.29 -6.10 1.10
C ALA A 348 -0.48 -6.33 -0.19
N CYS A 349 -1.01 -7.13 -1.13
CA CYS A 349 -0.38 -7.31 -2.43
C CYS A 349 -0.26 -5.98 -3.19
N ASP A 350 -1.33 -5.18 -3.22
CA ASP A 350 -1.34 -3.87 -3.90
C ASP A 350 -0.28 -2.93 -3.31
N LEU A 351 -0.17 -2.82 -1.98
CA LEU A 351 0.86 -2.00 -1.33
C LEU A 351 2.28 -2.51 -1.61
N ILE A 352 2.48 -3.82 -1.64
CA ILE A 352 3.77 -4.44 -2.02
C ILE A 352 4.12 -4.13 -3.47
N ILE A 353 3.14 -4.14 -4.38
CA ILE A 353 3.32 -3.81 -5.80
C ILE A 353 3.62 -2.32 -5.97
N ASP A 354 2.92 -1.45 -5.23
CA ASP A 354 3.14 0.00 -5.22
C ASP A 354 4.56 0.32 -4.71
N GLY A 355 5.08 -0.47 -3.76
CA GLY A 355 6.47 -0.45 -3.33
C GLY A 355 6.86 0.75 -2.47
N GLN A 356 5.86 1.48 -1.96
CA GLN A 356 6.05 2.59 -1.01
C GLN A 356 6.52 2.07 0.33
N THR A 357 7.45 2.80 0.94
CA THR A 357 8.10 2.39 2.18
C THR A 357 8.26 3.53 3.16
N SER A 358 8.19 3.21 4.44
CA SER A 358 8.61 4.08 5.53
C SER A 358 9.62 3.38 6.43
N LEU A 359 10.50 4.15 7.06
CA LEU A 359 11.27 3.67 8.19
C LEU A 359 10.42 3.84 9.44
N ILE A 360 10.30 2.77 10.21
CA ILE A 360 9.58 2.75 11.47
C ILE A 360 10.53 2.43 12.61
N ASP A 361 10.16 2.89 13.79
CA ASP A 361 10.85 2.59 15.02
C ASP A 361 10.53 1.17 15.46
N THR A 362 11.47 0.56 16.16
CA THR A 362 11.26 -0.69 16.89
C THR A 362 11.67 -0.52 18.32
N ALA A 363 11.14 -1.32 19.23
CA ALA A 363 11.55 -1.28 20.62
C ALA A 363 12.05 -2.65 21.10
N TYR A 364 12.75 -2.66 22.22
CA TYR A 364 13.21 -3.87 22.87
C TYR A 364 12.81 -3.87 24.34
N CYS A 365 12.23 -4.96 24.81
CA CYS A 365 11.98 -5.21 26.22
C CYS A 365 12.89 -6.36 26.68
N ASN A 366 13.86 -6.09 27.57
CA ASN A 366 14.78 -7.12 28.08
C ASN A 366 15.46 -7.96 26.97
N ASN A 367 15.82 -7.33 25.85
CA ASN A 367 16.40 -7.91 24.62
C ASN A 367 15.42 -8.63 23.68
N GLU A 368 14.13 -8.63 23.99
CA GLU A 368 13.10 -9.15 23.10
C GLU A 368 12.49 -8.02 22.28
N LEU A 369 12.31 -8.25 20.98
CA LEU A 369 11.75 -7.27 20.05
C LEU A 369 10.29 -6.96 20.42
N VAL A 370 9.95 -5.67 20.35
CA VAL A 370 8.61 -5.12 20.52
C VAL A 370 8.31 -4.28 19.29
N LEU A 371 7.36 -4.74 18.48
CA LEU A 371 6.87 -4.00 17.34
C LEU A 371 5.64 -3.17 17.70
N LEU A 372 4.82 -3.65 18.64
CA LEU A 372 3.59 -2.97 19.05
C LEU A 372 3.70 -2.38 20.45
N LEU A 373 3.65 -3.21 21.50
CA LEU A 373 3.59 -2.72 22.86
C LEU A 373 3.97 -3.77 23.92
N ALA A 374 4.32 -3.26 25.10
CA ALA A 374 4.34 -4.00 26.34
C ALA A 374 3.28 -3.47 27.30
N GLY A 375 2.58 -4.35 28.02
CA GLY A 375 1.52 -3.96 28.95
C GLY A 375 1.55 -4.74 30.26
N ILE A 376 1.23 -4.10 31.38
CA ILE A 376 1.09 -4.69 32.73
C ILE A 376 -0.32 -4.39 33.25
N GLY A 377 -0.98 -5.37 33.87
CA GLY A 377 -2.33 -5.21 34.44
C GLY A 377 -3.43 -5.72 33.49
N PHE A 378 -4.46 -4.92 33.24
CA PHE A 378 -5.66 -5.32 32.47
C PHE A 378 -5.36 -6.11 31.18
N GLU A 379 -4.34 -5.73 30.42
CA GLU A 379 -3.90 -6.38 29.18
C GLU A 379 -3.59 -7.87 29.36
N GLN A 380 -2.94 -8.21 30.47
CA GLN A 380 -2.59 -9.59 30.81
C GLN A 380 -3.85 -10.41 31.09
N SER A 381 -4.72 -9.88 31.95
CA SER A 381 -5.97 -10.56 32.32
C SER A 381 -6.91 -10.74 31.13
N MET A 382 -6.89 -9.84 30.14
CA MET A 382 -7.66 -10.00 28.91
C MET A 382 -7.21 -11.17 28.04
N ILE A 383 -5.90 -11.35 27.87
CA ILE A 383 -5.36 -12.44 27.03
C ILE A 383 -5.57 -13.80 27.73
N GLU A 384 -5.33 -13.88 29.04
CA GLU A 384 -5.55 -15.10 29.83
C GLU A 384 -7.02 -15.55 29.85
N LYS A 385 -7.98 -14.60 29.88
CA LYS A 385 -9.42 -14.91 29.83
C LYS A 385 -9.87 -15.27 28.40
N ALA A 386 -9.34 -14.61 27.37
CA ALA A 386 -9.65 -14.93 25.98
C ALA A 386 -9.26 -16.37 25.59
N ASP A 387 -8.13 -16.88 26.09
CA ASP A 387 -7.64 -18.25 25.84
C ASP A 387 -8.53 -19.33 26.50
N ARG A 388 -9.23 -18.99 27.59
CA ARG A 388 -10.25 -19.86 28.22
C ARG A 388 -11.56 -19.92 27.44
N GLU A 389 -11.99 -18.82 26.82
CA GLU A 389 -13.26 -18.74 26.08
C GLU A 389 -13.16 -19.24 24.63
N SER A 390 -11.97 -19.37 24.04
CA SER A 390 -11.76 -19.69 22.62
C SER A 390 -12.17 -21.11 22.18
N LYS A 391 -12.95 -21.83 23.00
CA LYS A 391 -13.69 -23.02 22.55
C LYS A 391 -15.06 -22.71 21.93
N ASN A 392 -15.58 -21.47 22.01
CA ASN A 392 -16.87 -21.13 21.41
C ASN A 392 -16.83 -19.89 20.52
N LYS A 393 -17.39 -20.05 19.32
CA LYS A 393 -17.43 -19.10 18.21
C LYS A 393 -18.02 -17.75 18.59
N SER A 394 -17.19 -16.71 18.61
CA SER A 394 -17.49 -15.36 18.13
C SER A 394 -16.19 -14.56 18.09
N GLY A 395 -15.98 -13.75 17.04
CA GLY A 395 -14.77 -12.95 16.85
C GLY A 395 -14.65 -11.77 17.84
N GLN A 396 -14.23 -10.60 17.35
CA GLN A 396 -13.88 -9.36 18.08
C GLN A 396 -14.79 -8.94 19.26
N LEU A 397 -16.03 -9.42 19.34
CA LEU A 397 -16.93 -9.20 20.48
C LEU A 397 -16.49 -9.96 21.75
N ALA A 398 -15.81 -11.11 21.62
CA ALA A 398 -15.24 -11.85 22.74
C ALA A 398 -14.09 -11.09 23.41
N TYR A 399 -13.30 -10.33 22.63
CA TYR A 399 -12.28 -9.44 23.18
C TYR A 399 -12.91 -8.33 24.02
N LEU A 400 -14.03 -7.77 23.59
CA LEU A 400 -14.75 -6.73 24.33
C LEU A 400 -15.46 -7.29 25.58
N SER A 401 -16.04 -8.49 25.54
CA SER A 401 -16.62 -9.12 26.75
C SER A 401 -15.54 -9.54 27.75
N GLY A 402 -14.45 -10.15 27.28
CA GLY A 402 -13.29 -10.48 28.10
C GLY A 402 -12.56 -9.25 28.65
N PHE A 403 -12.55 -8.14 27.90
CA PHE A 403 -12.16 -6.81 28.35
C PHE A 403 -13.01 -6.46 29.58
N PHE A 404 -14.31 -6.24 29.45
CA PHE A 404 -15.20 -5.83 30.56
C PHE A 404 -15.22 -6.78 31.77
N GLU A 405 -15.04 -8.10 31.58
CA GLU A 405 -14.98 -9.08 32.66
C GLU A 405 -13.61 -9.12 33.37
N ALA A 406 -12.51 -8.77 32.69
CA ALA A 406 -11.20 -8.56 33.33
C ALA A 406 -11.18 -7.27 34.19
N PHE A 407 -11.98 -6.25 33.85
CA PHE A 407 -12.01 -4.97 34.58
C PHE A 407 -12.51 -5.06 36.01
N GLY A 408 -13.41 -6.01 36.33
CA GLY A 408 -14.01 -6.11 37.67
C GLY A 408 -13.12 -6.76 38.73
N GLU A 409 -11.98 -7.36 38.37
CA GLU A 409 -11.22 -8.25 39.25
C GLU A 409 -9.73 -7.90 39.41
N GLU A 410 -9.14 -7.11 38.51
CA GLU A 410 -7.71 -6.75 38.52
C GLU A 410 -7.36 -5.70 39.58
N LYS A 411 -6.53 -6.11 40.55
CA LYS A 411 -6.08 -5.24 41.63
C LYS A 411 -4.99 -4.29 41.14
N SER A 412 -5.04 -3.04 41.58
CA SER A 412 -4.00 -2.06 41.29
C SER A 412 -2.64 -2.56 41.79
N GLN A 413 -1.62 -2.40 40.97
CA GLN A 413 -0.24 -2.77 41.28
C GLN A 413 0.57 -1.51 41.55
N LEU A 414 1.47 -1.59 42.53
CA LEU A 414 2.46 -0.54 42.78
C LEU A 414 3.71 -0.83 41.93
N LEU A 415 3.98 0.07 40.99
CA LEU A 415 5.11 0.01 40.08
C LEU A 415 6.09 1.13 40.41
N ASN A 416 7.38 0.82 40.48
CA ASN A 416 8.44 1.82 40.49
C ASN A 416 8.97 1.98 39.07
N VAL A 417 8.70 3.14 38.48
CA VAL A 417 8.91 3.44 37.06
C VAL A 417 9.93 4.56 36.91
N LYS A 418 10.98 4.31 36.12
CA LYS A 418 11.93 5.33 35.69
C LYS A 418 11.73 5.61 34.20
N ILE A 419 11.47 6.86 33.85
CA ILE A 419 11.28 7.32 32.47
C ILE A 419 12.47 8.17 32.07
N ASP A 420 13.21 7.71 31.06
CA ASP A 420 14.47 8.31 30.60
C ASP A 420 15.45 8.57 31.77
N ASP A 421 15.98 9.79 31.86
CA ASP A 421 16.93 10.21 32.89
C ASP A 421 16.25 10.85 34.12
N ASN A 422 14.92 10.78 34.20
CA ASN A 422 14.18 11.31 35.35
C ASN A 422 14.36 10.45 36.60
N GLU A 423 14.04 11.02 37.75
CA GLU A 423 13.99 10.28 39.01
C GLU A 423 12.89 9.20 38.96
N PRO A 424 13.12 8.01 39.56
CA PRO A 424 12.08 6.99 39.66
C PRO A 424 10.84 7.49 40.41
N GLN A 425 9.66 7.11 39.91
CA GLN A 425 8.37 7.45 40.50
C GLN A 425 7.58 6.18 40.85
N GLU A 426 6.89 6.23 41.98
CA GLU A 426 5.94 5.19 42.38
C GLU A 426 4.58 5.47 41.73
N ILE A 427 4.14 4.56 40.87
CA ILE A 427 2.87 4.60 40.15
C ILE A 427 2.01 3.44 40.64
N CYS A 428 0.90 3.76 41.31
CA CYS A 428 -0.14 2.80 41.59
C CYS A 428 -1.14 2.80 40.43
N THR A 429 -1.31 1.67 39.73
CA THR A 429 -2.15 1.60 38.53
C THR A 429 -2.76 0.23 38.29
N ASN A 430 -3.90 0.18 37.59
CA ASN A 430 -4.51 -1.07 37.11
C ASN A 430 -4.05 -1.45 35.68
N SER A 431 -3.46 -0.51 34.93
CA SER A 431 -2.92 -0.77 33.59
C SER A 431 -1.80 0.20 33.29
N PHE A 432 -0.67 -0.35 32.86
CA PHE A 432 0.51 0.39 32.43
C PHE A 432 0.96 -0.13 31.07
N ILE A 433 0.99 0.73 30.06
CA ILE A 433 1.35 0.39 28.68
C ILE A 433 2.54 1.23 28.23
N VAL A 434 3.46 0.58 27.53
CA VAL A 434 4.53 1.21 26.77
C VAL A 434 4.38 0.75 25.33
N ALA A 435 4.00 1.66 24.42
CA ALA A 435 3.69 1.34 23.03
C ALA A 435 4.67 2.01 22.06
N ASN A 436 5.12 1.24 21.07
CA ASN A 436 5.81 1.71 19.86
C ASN A 436 4.81 1.90 18.72
N ALA A 437 3.86 0.98 18.60
CA ALA A 437 2.77 1.05 17.63
C ALA A 437 1.53 0.37 18.22
N ALA A 438 0.36 0.90 17.92
CA ALA A 438 -0.88 0.23 18.33
C ALA A 438 -1.99 0.50 17.31
N PRO A 439 -2.79 -0.53 16.94
CA PRO A 439 -4.04 -0.30 16.25
C PRO A 439 -4.93 0.61 17.11
N PHE A 440 -5.75 1.46 16.45
CA PHE A 440 -6.70 2.32 17.16
C PHE A 440 -7.68 1.55 18.07
N THR A 441 -7.87 0.24 17.84
CA THR A 441 -8.69 -0.64 18.68
C THR A 441 -8.05 -0.97 20.02
N THR A 442 -6.76 -0.71 20.21
CA THR A 442 -6.04 -0.89 21.48
C THR A 442 -6.18 0.38 22.32
N LEU A 443 -7.37 0.57 22.89
CA LEU A 443 -7.81 1.82 23.54
C LEU A 443 -6.85 2.34 24.61
N LEU A 444 -6.31 1.46 25.43
CA LEU A 444 -5.43 1.82 26.54
C LEU A 444 -4.05 2.32 26.08
N ALA A 445 -3.69 2.07 24.82
CA ALA A 445 -2.49 2.62 24.20
C ALA A 445 -2.73 4.00 23.52
N GLN A 446 -3.94 4.55 23.60
CA GLN A 446 -4.34 5.77 22.87
C GLN A 446 -4.44 7.04 23.74
N GLY A 447 -3.77 7.08 24.90
CA GLY A 447 -3.95 8.17 25.88
C GLY A 447 -3.55 9.55 25.34
N GLY A 448 -2.55 9.62 24.47
CA GLY A 448 -2.12 10.83 23.75
C GLY A 448 -2.66 10.95 22.32
N GLY A 449 -3.50 10.02 21.87
CA GLY A 449 -3.78 9.77 20.46
C GLY A 449 -3.13 8.47 19.97
N GLN A 450 -3.11 8.23 18.66
CA GLN A 450 -2.51 7.03 18.11
C GLN A 450 -0.97 7.08 18.20
N PRO A 451 -0.31 6.03 18.72
CA PRO A 451 1.15 5.98 18.77
C PRO A 451 1.80 6.22 17.41
N ASP A 452 2.77 7.14 17.38
CA ASP A 452 3.56 7.43 16.19
C ASP A 452 4.78 6.52 16.16
N HIS A 453 4.77 5.56 15.24
CA HIS A 453 5.82 4.56 15.09
C HIS A 453 7.02 5.08 14.29
N SER A 454 7.19 6.41 14.19
CA SER A 454 8.25 7.05 13.42
C SER A 454 8.86 8.31 14.08
N ASP A 455 8.46 8.63 15.31
CA ASP A 455 8.91 9.84 16.02
C ASP A 455 10.16 9.60 16.92
N GLY A 456 10.60 8.35 17.03
CA GLY A 456 11.71 7.91 17.86
C GLY A 456 11.39 7.89 19.35
N LEU A 457 10.11 7.84 19.74
CA LEU A 457 9.62 7.81 21.12
C LEU A 457 8.63 6.65 21.36
N LEU A 458 8.53 6.23 22.62
CA LEU A 458 7.53 5.29 23.12
C LEU A 458 6.40 6.08 23.76
N ASP A 459 5.16 5.65 23.51
CA ASP A 459 3.98 6.16 24.21
C ASP A 459 3.76 5.39 25.51
N VAL A 460 3.92 6.09 26.64
CA VAL A 460 3.74 5.55 27.98
C VAL A 460 2.40 6.00 28.53
N ASN A 461 1.51 5.05 28.80
CA ASN A 461 0.14 5.29 29.23
C ASN A 461 -0.16 4.54 30.52
N TRP A 462 -0.83 5.19 31.47
CA TRP A 462 -1.32 4.49 32.66
C TRP A 462 -2.61 5.09 33.21
N LEU A 463 -3.37 4.27 33.93
CA LEU A 463 -4.62 4.67 34.56
C LEU A 463 -4.44 4.95 36.06
N THR A 464 -5.14 5.95 36.59
CA THR A 464 -5.22 6.14 38.04
C THR A 464 -6.32 5.25 38.62
N PRO A 465 -6.04 4.40 39.63
CA PRO A 465 -7.06 3.59 40.28
C PRO A 465 -8.10 4.47 40.96
N ASN A 466 -9.38 4.31 40.63
CA ASN A 466 -10.48 4.91 41.37
C ASN A 466 -11.21 3.88 42.23
N LYS A 467 -11.69 4.33 43.40
CA LYS A 467 -12.44 3.48 44.36
C LYS A 467 -13.88 3.20 43.93
N GLU A 468 -14.38 3.86 42.90
CA GLU A 468 -15.72 3.67 42.32
C GLU A 468 -15.62 3.20 40.87
N ASP A 469 -16.01 1.95 40.62
CA ASP A 469 -15.94 1.26 39.31
C ASP A 469 -16.60 2.05 38.16
N SER A 470 -17.63 2.86 38.47
CA SER A 470 -18.38 3.67 37.49
C SER A 470 -17.53 4.75 36.81
N THR A 471 -16.55 5.32 37.52
CA THR A 471 -15.70 6.42 37.01
C THR A 471 -14.59 5.92 36.08
N THR A 472 -14.11 4.70 36.29
CA THR A 472 -13.13 4.04 35.41
C THR A 472 -13.77 3.65 34.08
N VAL A 473 -15.02 3.16 34.08
CA VAL A 473 -15.79 2.90 32.85
C VAL A 473 -16.01 4.19 32.04
N LEU A 474 -16.29 5.30 32.71
CA LEU A 474 -16.36 6.64 32.09
C LEU A 474 -15.04 7.03 31.43
N SER A 475 -13.90 6.83 32.10
CA SER A 475 -12.58 7.15 31.52
C SER A 475 -12.26 6.33 30.27
N ILE A 476 -12.71 5.08 30.19
CA ILE A 476 -12.55 4.24 28.99
C ILE A 476 -13.52 4.66 27.89
N ALA A 477 -14.76 5.04 28.24
CA ALA A 477 -15.71 5.61 27.28
C ALA A 477 -15.19 6.95 26.71
N GLU A 478 -14.50 7.74 27.53
CA GLU A 478 -13.78 8.94 27.09
C GLU A 478 -12.59 8.59 26.20
N LEU A 479 -11.77 7.58 26.53
CA LEU A 479 -10.68 7.11 25.66
C LEU A 479 -11.19 6.56 24.32
N MET A 480 -12.33 5.88 24.31
CA MET A 480 -13.04 5.47 23.10
C MET A 480 -13.45 6.68 22.27
N PHE A 481 -14.05 7.68 22.92
CA PHE A 481 -14.50 8.89 22.25
C PHE A 481 -13.32 9.73 21.73
N SER A 482 -12.24 9.85 22.50
CA SER A 482 -11.01 10.54 22.11
C SER A 482 -10.31 9.83 20.96
N SER A 483 -10.21 8.50 20.98
CA SER A 483 -9.65 7.70 19.88
C SER A 483 -10.44 7.89 18.59
N LEU A 484 -11.78 7.96 18.67
CA LEU A 484 -12.65 8.17 17.51
C LEU A 484 -12.66 9.61 16.99
N THR A 485 -12.53 10.60 17.88
CA THR A 485 -12.68 12.02 17.54
C THR A 485 -11.38 12.82 17.54
N GLN A 486 -10.26 12.20 17.92
CA GLN A 486 -8.96 12.82 18.15
C GLN A 486 -9.00 14.01 19.14
N THR A 487 -9.94 14.02 20.08
CA THR A 487 -10.06 15.08 21.11
C THR A 487 -9.54 14.60 22.47
N GLN A 488 -8.64 15.36 23.11
CA GLN A 488 -8.13 15.04 24.46
C GLN A 488 -9.20 15.30 25.52
N LEU A 489 -9.81 14.25 26.05
CA LEU A 489 -10.91 14.33 27.02
C LEU A 489 -10.65 13.60 28.35
N ALA A 490 -9.50 12.96 28.54
CA ALA A 490 -9.37 12.00 29.63
C ALA A 490 -9.08 12.64 30.99
N ILE A 491 -9.99 12.44 31.95
CA ILE A 491 -9.89 13.00 33.31
C ILE A 491 -9.04 12.11 34.25
N ASN A 492 -8.75 10.84 33.89
CA ASN A 492 -8.02 9.88 34.75
C ASN A 492 -6.97 9.00 34.03
N SER A 493 -6.62 9.29 32.77
CA SER A 493 -5.50 8.64 32.07
C SER A 493 -4.31 9.58 32.01
N HIS A 494 -3.12 9.04 32.22
CA HIS A 494 -1.88 9.76 32.04
C HIS A 494 -1.18 9.28 30.77
N HIS A 495 -0.51 10.21 30.10
CA HIS A 495 0.27 9.96 28.91
C HIS A 495 1.59 10.74 28.98
N THR A 496 2.66 10.10 28.55
CA THR A 496 3.95 10.76 28.30
C THR A 496 4.71 9.99 27.23
N ASN A 497 5.74 10.63 26.67
CA ASN A 497 6.62 10.00 25.68
C ASN A 497 8.02 9.78 26.27
N ALA A 498 8.68 8.69 25.88
CA ALA A 498 9.96 8.29 26.45
C ALA A 498 10.85 7.58 25.43
N LYS A 499 12.18 7.65 25.58
CA LYS A 499 13.11 6.79 24.83
C LYS A 499 13.41 5.49 25.57
N LYS A 500 13.35 5.53 26.89
CA LYS A 500 13.62 4.41 27.78
C LYS A 500 12.65 4.39 28.95
N VAL A 501 12.12 3.22 29.27
CA VAL A 501 11.26 3.00 30.44
C VAL A 501 11.80 1.80 31.22
N GLU A 502 12.08 2.00 32.51
CA GLU A 502 12.44 0.91 33.43
C GLU A 502 11.34 0.72 34.46
N ILE A 503 10.87 -0.52 34.64
CA ILE A 503 9.74 -0.84 35.51
C ILE A 503 10.14 -1.96 36.47
N THR A 504 9.83 -1.79 37.75
CA THR A 504 9.95 -2.80 38.80
C THR A 504 8.69 -2.80 39.66
N GLY A 505 8.38 -3.92 40.32
CA GLY A 505 7.23 -4.02 41.22
C GLY A 505 7.56 -4.85 42.47
N GLU A 506 6.55 -5.09 43.30
CA GLU A 506 6.64 -5.96 44.48
C GLU A 506 6.70 -7.45 44.08
N GLY A 507 7.75 -7.85 43.36
CA GLY A 507 7.98 -9.22 42.91
C GLY A 507 8.20 -9.35 41.40
N ASP A 508 7.93 -10.54 40.88
CA ASP A 508 7.99 -10.81 39.45
C ASP A 508 6.78 -10.16 38.75
N LEU A 509 7.07 -9.25 37.81
CA LEU A 509 6.06 -8.60 36.97
C LEU A 509 5.60 -9.59 35.91
N LYS A 510 4.29 -9.81 35.84
CA LYS A 510 3.66 -10.42 34.67
C LYS A 510 3.28 -9.32 33.70
N TYR A 511 3.58 -9.53 32.42
CA TYR A 511 3.36 -8.53 31.39
C TYR A 511 3.02 -9.20 30.06
N VAL A 512 2.37 -8.44 29.19
CA VAL A 512 2.12 -8.80 27.79
C VAL A 512 3.18 -8.14 26.93
N LEU A 513 3.72 -8.89 25.97
CA LEU A 513 4.63 -8.40 24.94
C LEU A 513 4.06 -8.80 23.57
N ASP A 514 3.60 -7.82 22.77
CA ASP A 514 2.99 -8.06 21.45
C ASP A 514 1.93 -9.19 21.41
N GLY A 515 1.22 -9.41 22.54
CA GLY A 515 0.19 -10.43 22.68
C GLY A 515 0.62 -11.72 23.42
N GLU A 516 1.88 -11.86 23.81
CA GLU A 516 2.37 -13.00 24.59
C GLU A 516 2.56 -12.64 26.06
N VAL A 517 2.07 -13.49 26.98
CA VAL A 517 2.25 -13.30 28.43
C VAL A 517 3.63 -13.80 28.86
N LYS A 518 4.38 -12.94 29.55
CA LYS A 518 5.73 -13.18 30.05
C LYS A 518 5.87 -12.76 31.51
N THR A 519 7.01 -13.06 32.11
CA THR A 519 7.29 -12.75 33.52
C THR A 519 8.75 -12.35 33.72
N ALA A 520 9.00 -11.25 34.42
CA ALA A 520 10.34 -10.77 34.74
C ALA A 520 10.37 -9.91 36.00
N LYS A 521 11.49 -9.86 36.71
CA LYS A 521 11.68 -9.00 37.91
C LYS A 521 11.73 -7.51 37.60
N LYS A 522 12.23 -7.18 36.41
CA LYS A 522 12.45 -5.82 35.94
C LYS A 522 12.21 -5.81 34.44
N LEU A 523 11.51 -4.79 33.96
CA LEU A 523 11.39 -4.51 32.53
C LEU A 523 12.28 -3.32 32.20
N VAL A 524 13.04 -3.43 31.12
CA VAL A 524 13.76 -2.32 30.51
C VAL A 524 13.33 -2.27 29.06
N ILE A 525 12.59 -1.22 28.71
CA ILE A 525 12.04 -0.99 27.38
C ILE A 525 12.78 0.18 26.76
N THR A 526 13.38 -0.02 25.59
CA THR A 526 14.16 1.00 24.87
C THR A 526 13.76 1.05 23.41
N ILE A 527 13.64 2.25 22.86
CA ILE A 527 13.38 2.43 21.43
C ILE A 527 14.66 2.46 20.60
N GLU A 528 14.55 1.97 19.38
CA GLU A 528 15.54 2.05 18.32
C GLU A 528 14.91 2.79 17.13
N PRO A 529 15.21 4.10 16.97
CA PRO A 529 14.56 4.91 15.95
C PRO A 529 14.93 4.52 14.52
N ALA A 530 13.94 4.59 13.61
CA ALA A 530 14.07 4.40 12.17
C ALA A 530 14.85 3.12 11.79
N SER A 531 14.63 2.04 12.52
CA SER A 531 15.43 0.81 12.46
C SER A 531 14.90 -0.21 11.44
N LEU A 532 13.61 -0.15 11.09
CA LEU A 532 12.95 -1.13 10.23
C LEU A 532 12.29 -0.46 9.02
N ASN A 533 12.68 -0.89 7.81
CA ASN A 533 12.10 -0.39 6.56
C ASN A 533 10.91 -1.26 6.14
N VAL A 534 9.70 -0.73 6.16
CA VAL A 534 8.46 -1.49 5.91
C VAL A 534 7.66 -0.93 4.75
N ILE A 535 6.93 -1.80 4.04
CA ILE A 535 5.90 -1.41 3.10
C ILE A 535 4.70 -0.83 3.86
N CYS A 536 4.27 0.36 3.50
CA CYS A 536 3.13 1.04 4.09
C CYS A 536 2.36 1.84 3.04
N LYS A 537 1.16 2.30 3.41
CA LYS A 537 0.38 3.21 2.57
C LYS A 537 1.03 4.60 2.51
N GLU A 538 0.91 5.30 1.38
CA GLU A 538 1.25 6.73 1.27
C GLU A 538 0.48 7.51 2.35
N GLN A 539 1.21 8.23 3.19
CA GLN A 539 0.66 9.16 4.18
C GLN A 539 0.18 10.45 3.51
#